data_AF-A0A7J7DB97-F1
#
_entry.id   AF-A0A7J7DB97-F1
#
_cell.length_a   1.000
_cell.length_b   1.000
_cell.length_c   1.000
_cell.angle_alpha   90.00
_cell.angle_beta   90.00
_cell.angle_gamma   90.00
#
_symmetry.space_group_name_H-M   'P 1'
#
loop_
_entity.id
_entity.type
_entity.pdbx_description
1 polymer ?
#
loop_
_entity_poly.entity_id
_entity_poly.type
_entity_poly.pdbx_seq_one_letter_code
_entity_poly.pdbx_strand_id
1 'polypeptide(L)'
;MSTKNFVSIYAAILTILLISPIVISDDATPIPVDAAQLSGWFTANVKPLADRKATLDPALDAAEAGSKVIKVGTGGEFKTITEAINSIPAGNTKRVIISLGPGEYQEKIKIERTKPFVTLYGAPSDMPTIAFGGTAAEYGTVDSATLIVESDYFVAANIIVKNSAPRPDGKRKGAQAVAARISGDKSAMYNCKLIGFQDTLCDDKGLHLFKDCFITGTVDFIFGNAKSLYLNTEINVIPEEGFTVITAHARQGEEYSQLLIERKPGPSK
;
A
#
# COMPACT_ATOMS: atom_id res chain seq x y z
N MET A 1 12.91 -0.99 -32.83
CA MET A 1 12.85 -0.77 -31.36
C MET A 1 11.95 -1.84 -30.76
N SER A 2 12.43 -3.07 -30.70
CA SER A 2 13.13 -3.76 -29.59
C SER A 2 12.16 -4.51 -28.64
N THR A 3 11.75 -5.68 -29.11
CA THR A 3 11.03 -6.76 -28.41
C THR A 3 11.68 -7.16 -27.08
N LYS A 4 12.97 -6.82 -26.88
CA LYS A 4 13.74 -7.09 -25.65
C LYS A 4 13.21 -6.32 -24.44
N ASN A 5 12.67 -5.12 -24.63
CA ASN A 5 12.15 -4.30 -23.53
C ASN A 5 10.81 -4.83 -23.00
N PHE A 6 9.99 -5.44 -23.88
CA PHE A 6 8.71 -6.04 -23.49
C PHE A 6 8.91 -7.28 -22.60
N VAL A 7 9.82 -8.18 -22.98
CA VAL A 7 10.13 -9.40 -22.19
C VAL A 7 10.66 -9.05 -20.80
N SER A 8 11.47 -7.99 -20.68
CA SER A 8 12.03 -7.55 -19.38
C SER A 8 10.96 -6.96 -18.44
N ILE A 9 9.97 -6.24 -18.97
CA ILE A 9 8.87 -5.68 -18.17
C ILE A 9 7.94 -6.80 -17.70
N TYR A 10 7.61 -7.77 -18.55
CA TYR A 10 6.85 -8.94 -18.12
C TYR A 10 7.60 -9.75 -17.06
N ALA A 11 8.92 -9.93 -17.15
CA ALA A 11 9.71 -10.62 -16.13
C ALA A 11 9.78 -9.88 -14.78
N ALA A 12 9.85 -8.54 -14.79
CA ALA A 12 9.83 -7.71 -13.58
C ALA A 12 8.43 -7.63 -12.92
N ILE A 13 7.36 -7.75 -13.72
CA ILE A 13 5.98 -7.81 -13.24
C ILE A 13 5.63 -9.22 -12.73
N LEU A 14 6.12 -10.28 -13.39
CA LEU A 14 5.92 -11.67 -12.96
C LEU A 14 6.59 -11.96 -11.61
N THR A 15 7.68 -11.28 -11.27
CA THR A 15 8.37 -11.43 -9.99
C THR A 15 7.59 -10.81 -8.81
N ILE A 16 6.73 -9.82 -9.06
CA ILE A 16 5.92 -9.14 -8.02
C ILE A 16 4.51 -9.73 -7.92
N LEU A 17 3.99 -10.35 -8.99
CA LEU A 17 2.78 -11.17 -8.95
C LEU A 17 2.86 -12.38 -8.01
N LEU A 18 4.08 -12.77 -7.60
CA LEU A 18 4.33 -13.96 -6.79
C LEU A 18 4.36 -13.69 -5.26
N ILE A 19 4.09 -12.46 -4.81
CA ILE A 19 4.26 -12.04 -3.41
C ILE A 19 2.98 -11.44 -2.81
N SER A 20 1.85 -12.16 -2.85
CA SER A 20 0.72 -11.85 -1.95
C SER A 20 0.60 -12.91 -0.84
N PRO A 21 1.42 -12.89 0.24
CA PRO A 21 1.21 -13.70 1.43
C PRO A 21 0.09 -13.15 2.32
N ILE A 22 -0.66 -14.07 2.94
CA ILE A 22 -0.98 -13.95 4.36
C ILE A 22 0.33 -14.22 5.10
N VAL A 23 0.83 -13.25 5.88
CA VAL A 23 1.95 -13.51 6.79
C VAL A 23 1.36 -14.18 8.03
N ILE A 24 1.79 -15.41 8.30
CA ILE A 24 1.48 -16.10 9.55
C ILE A 24 2.68 -15.83 10.46
N SER A 25 2.48 -15.00 11.48
CA SER A 25 3.35 -15.01 12.65
C SER A 25 2.63 -15.88 13.67
N ASP A 26 2.99 -17.16 13.71
CA ASP A 26 2.66 -17.99 14.87
C ASP A 26 3.84 -17.99 15.84
N ASP A 27 3.61 -18.41 17.08
CA ASP A 27 4.67 -18.52 18.08
C ASP A 27 5.77 -19.54 17.68
N ALA A 28 5.54 -20.34 16.62
CA ALA A 28 6.49 -21.31 16.10
C ALA A 28 7.50 -20.71 15.11
N THR A 29 7.22 -19.55 14.50
CA THR A 29 8.07 -18.91 13.49
C THR A 29 8.28 -17.41 13.76
N PRO A 30 8.94 -17.05 14.89
CA PRO A 30 9.06 -15.66 15.31
C PRO A 30 9.78 -14.80 14.27
N ILE A 31 9.31 -13.55 14.10
CA ILE A 31 9.97 -12.55 13.26
C ILE A 31 11.33 -12.18 13.89
N PRO A 32 12.44 -12.21 13.13
CA PRO A 32 13.75 -11.86 13.65
C PRO A 32 13.80 -10.41 14.15
N VAL A 33 14.52 -10.20 15.25
CA VAL A 33 14.81 -8.85 15.77
C VAL A 33 15.89 -8.13 14.97
N ASP A 34 16.77 -8.88 14.28
CA ASP A 34 17.82 -8.33 13.44
C ASP A 34 17.28 -8.02 12.03
N ALA A 35 17.32 -6.75 11.66
CA ALA A 35 16.90 -6.26 10.35
C ALA A 35 17.60 -6.99 9.19
N ALA A 36 18.87 -7.36 9.34
CA ALA A 36 19.64 -8.06 8.31
C ALA A 36 19.06 -9.47 8.01
N GLN A 37 18.35 -10.06 8.97
CA GLN A 37 17.73 -11.39 8.84
C GLN A 37 16.32 -11.33 8.26
N LEU A 38 15.67 -10.16 8.26
CA LEU A 38 14.27 -10.02 7.83
C LEU A 38 14.04 -10.45 6.39
N SER A 39 14.96 -10.13 5.48
CA SER A 39 14.82 -10.54 4.07
C SER A 39 14.85 -12.06 3.92
N GLY A 40 15.77 -12.73 4.61
CA GLY A 40 15.88 -14.20 4.57
C GLY A 40 14.68 -14.87 5.21
N TRP A 41 14.24 -14.37 6.37
CA TRP A 41 13.02 -14.84 7.04
C TRP A 41 11.78 -14.64 6.16
N PHE A 42 11.65 -13.48 5.51
CA PHE A 42 10.54 -13.23 4.61
C PHE A 42 10.54 -14.23 3.45
N THR A 43 11.67 -14.45 2.77
CA THR A 43 11.75 -15.43 1.68
C THR A 43 11.46 -16.87 2.13
N ALA A 44 11.85 -17.24 3.35
CA ALA A 44 11.60 -18.58 3.89
C ALA A 44 10.10 -18.84 4.20
N ASN A 45 9.39 -17.82 4.70
CA ASN A 45 8.00 -17.93 5.14
C ASN A 45 6.99 -17.49 4.08
N VAL A 46 7.38 -16.52 3.25
CA VAL A 46 6.66 -16.04 2.06
C VAL A 46 7.32 -16.66 0.84
N LYS A 47 7.01 -17.94 0.64
CA LYS A 47 7.48 -18.68 -0.54
C LYS A 47 6.83 -18.15 -1.83
N PRO A 48 7.44 -18.38 -3.00
CA PRO A 48 6.82 -18.09 -4.29
C PRO A 48 5.45 -18.77 -4.46
N LEU A 49 4.56 -18.18 -5.25
CA LEU A 49 3.23 -18.74 -5.56
C LEU A 49 3.27 -20.23 -5.95
N ALA A 50 4.23 -20.62 -6.79
CA ALA A 50 4.38 -21.99 -7.26
C ALA A 50 4.52 -23.01 -6.12
N ASP A 51 5.17 -22.61 -5.02
CA ASP A 51 5.43 -23.46 -3.86
C ASP A 51 4.32 -23.38 -2.80
N ARG A 52 3.34 -22.50 -3.00
CA ARG A 52 2.24 -22.22 -2.05
C ARG A 52 0.86 -22.54 -2.60
N LYS A 53 0.76 -22.92 -3.87
CA LYS A 53 -0.50 -23.19 -4.56
C LYS A 53 -1.45 -24.10 -3.76
N ALA A 54 -0.92 -25.11 -3.07
CA ALA A 54 -1.71 -26.04 -2.27
C ALA A 54 -2.28 -25.47 -0.96
N THR A 55 -1.77 -24.35 -0.47
CA THR A 55 -2.14 -23.74 0.82
C THR A 55 -2.73 -22.33 0.69
N LEU A 56 -2.80 -21.80 -0.53
CA LEU A 56 -3.40 -20.50 -0.80
C LEU A 56 -4.92 -20.57 -0.82
N ASP A 57 -5.52 -19.41 -0.56
CA ASP A 57 -6.92 -19.17 -0.84
C ASP A 57 -7.23 -19.55 -2.30
N PRO A 58 -8.19 -20.46 -2.56
CA PRO A 58 -8.52 -20.89 -3.92
C PRO A 58 -8.91 -19.74 -4.86
N ALA A 59 -9.55 -18.68 -4.34
CA ALA A 59 -9.93 -17.53 -5.15
C ALA A 59 -8.70 -16.73 -5.59
N LEU A 60 -7.70 -16.59 -4.72
CA LEU A 60 -6.43 -15.96 -5.05
C LEU A 60 -5.65 -16.78 -6.08
N ASP A 61 -5.52 -18.10 -5.89
CA ASP A 61 -4.84 -18.97 -6.85
C ASP A 61 -5.47 -18.88 -8.25
N ALA A 62 -6.80 -18.93 -8.32
CA ALA A 62 -7.53 -18.77 -9.57
C ALA A 62 -7.30 -17.39 -10.22
N ALA A 63 -7.24 -16.33 -9.42
CA ALA A 63 -7.01 -14.98 -9.91
C ALA A 63 -5.60 -14.79 -10.50
N GLU A 64 -4.58 -15.38 -9.88
CA GLU A 64 -3.18 -15.27 -10.34
C GLU A 64 -2.93 -16.05 -11.64
N ALA A 65 -3.63 -17.18 -11.85
CA ALA A 65 -3.49 -17.99 -13.07
C ALA A 65 -3.91 -17.25 -14.36
N GLY A 66 -4.72 -16.19 -14.25
CA GLY A 66 -5.29 -15.45 -15.37
C GLY A 66 -4.91 -13.98 -15.42
N SER A 67 -3.75 -13.59 -14.89
CA SER A 67 -3.39 -12.17 -14.73
C SER A 67 -3.41 -11.37 -16.05
N LYS A 68 -3.88 -10.11 -15.96
CA LYS A 68 -3.91 -9.13 -17.05
C LYS A 68 -3.08 -7.92 -16.66
N VAL A 69 -2.35 -7.35 -17.61
CA VAL A 69 -1.64 -6.07 -17.43
C VAL A 69 -2.38 -4.98 -18.22
N ILE A 70 -2.56 -3.83 -17.59
CA ILE A 70 -3.08 -2.59 -18.19
C ILE A 70 -2.01 -1.52 -17.99
N LYS A 71 -1.61 -0.82 -19.06
CA LYS A 71 -0.62 0.27 -18.96
C LYS A 71 -1.26 1.64 -18.86
N VAL A 72 -0.80 2.46 -17.92
CA VAL A 72 -1.25 3.85 -17.71
C VAL A 72 -0.09 4.82 -17.89
N GLY A 73 -0.37 5.97 -18.51
CA GLY A 73 0.58 7.05 -18.73
C GLY A 73 0.97 7.20 -20.21
N THR A 74 2.13 7.81 -20.46
CA THR A 74 2.58 8.08 -21.84
C THR A 74 2.77 6.78 -22.63
N GLY A 75 2.01 6.64 -23.72
CA GLY A 75 2.01 5.42 -24.55
C GLY A 75 1.29 4.21 -23.93
N GLY A 76 0.60 4.38 -22.80
CA GLY A 76 -0.26 3.37 -22.19
C GLY A 76 -1.64 3.25 -22.87
N GLU A 77 -2.39 2.22 -22.47
CA GLU A 77 -3.79 2.01 -22.86
C GLU A 77 -4.70 3.11 -22.32
N PHE A 78 -4.41 3.61 -21.12
CA PHE A 78 -5.14 4.71 -20.48
C PHE A 78 -4.20 5.86 -20.12
N LYS A 79 -4.77 7.06 -20.00
CA LYS A 79 -4.02 8.25 -19.56
C LYS A 79 -4.05 8.41 -18.06
N THR A 80 -5.13 8.00 -17.43
CA THR A 80 -5.37 8.16 -16.00
C THR A 80 -5.51 6.82 -15.30
N ILE A 81 -5.26 6.81 -13.99
CA ILE A 81 -5.46 5.62 -13.15
C ILE A 81 -6.96 5.31 -13.03
N THR A 82 -7.78 6.36 -12.93
CA THR A 82 -9.24 6.24 -12.85
C THR A 82 -9.83 5.54 -14.07
N GLU A 83 -9.40 5.89 -15.30
CA GLU A 83 -9.84 5.21 -16.52
C GLU A 83 -9.51 3.71 -16.50
N ALA A 84 -8.29 3.35 -16.07
CA ALA A 84 -7.87 1.96 -15.98
C ALA A 84 -8.72 1.18 -14.96
N ILE A 85 -8.99 1.75 -13.79
CA ILE A 85 -9.87 1.14 -12.77
C ILE A 85 -11.30 0.98 -13.29
N ASN A 86 -11.81 1.94 -14.06
CA ASN A 86 -13.16 1.89 -14.64
C ASN A 86 -13.29 0.81 -15.73
N SER A 87 -12.19 0.41 -16.35
CA SER A 87 -12.19 -0.68 -17.34
C SER A 87 -12.29 -2.07 -16.71
N ILE A 88 -12.12 -2.19 -15.39
CA ILE A 88 -12.20 -3.46 -14.65
C ILE A 88 -13.68 -3.74 -14.33
N PRO A 89 -14.24 -4.89 -14.77
CA PRO A 89 -15.62 -5.22 -14.49
C PRO A 89 -15.85 -5.47 -12.99
N ALA A 90 -17.04 -5.14 -12.50
CA ALA A 90 -17.49 -5.60 -11.19
C ALA A 90 -17.54 -7.14 -11.16
N GLY A 91 -17.20 -7.73 -10.01
CA GLY A 91 -17.06 -9.18 -9.86
C GLY A 91 -15.80 -9.73 -10.52
N ASN A 92 -14.76 -8.91 -10.69
CA ASN A 92 -13.48 -9.33 -11.27
C ASN A 92 -12.92 -10.57 -10.54
N THR A 93 -12.52 -11.59 -11.30
CA THR A 93 -11.97 -12.85 -10.75
C THR A 93 -10.51 -13.08 -11.16
N LYS A 94 -9.88 -12.12 -11.84
CA LYS A 94 -8.51 -12.23 -12.36
C LYS A 94 -7.65 -11.11 -11.82
N ARG A 95 -6.38 -11.39 -11.53
CA ARG A 95 -5.43 -10.34 -11.15
C ARG A 95 -5.30 -9.31 -12.26
N VAL A 96 -5.62 -8.04 -11.99
CA VAL A 96 -5.43 -6.93 -12.94
C VAL A 96 -4.33 -6.01 -12.44
N ILE A 97 -3.22 -5.98 -13.16
CA ILE A 97 -2.06 -5.15 -12.85
C ILE A 97 -2.15 -3.88 -13.67
N ILE A 98 -2.39 -2.78 -12.99
CA ILE A 98 -2.31 -1.43 -13.55
C ILE A 98 -0.85 -0.99 -13.41
N SER A 99 -0.10 -1.13 -14.50
CA SER A 99 1.30 -0.69 -14.60
C SER A 99 1.33 0.79 -14.93
N LEU A 100 1.83 1.57 -13.98
CA LEU A 100 1.91 3.01 -14.02
C LEU A 100 3.27 3.45 -14.58
N GLY A 101 3.26 4.22 -15.65
CA GLY A 101 4.45 4.95 -16.10
C GLY A 101 4.86 6.03 -15.09
N PRO A 102 6.13 6.49 -15.13
CA PRO A 102 6.62 7.50 -14.20
C PRO A 102 5.87 8.83 -14.37
N GLY A 103 5.77 9.60 -13.28
CA GLY A 103 5.11 10.91 -13.27
C GLY A 103 4.28 11.14 -12.02
N GLU A 104 3.62 12.30 -11.97
CA GLU A 104 2.66 12.65 -10.93
C GLU A 104 1.24 12.64 -11.50
N TYR A 105 0.39 11.82 -10.91
CA TYR A 105 -1.02 11.65 -11.22
C TYR A 105 -1.83 12.42 -10.18
N GLN A 106 -2.35 13.60 -10.57
CA GLN A 106 -3.20 14.44 -9.72
C GLN A 106 -4.63 13.91 -9.74
N GLU A 107 -4.87 12.80 -9.06
CA GLU A 107 -6.14 12.08 -9.07
C GLU A 107 -6.52 11.64 -7.65
N LYS A 108 -7.80 11.76 -7.31
CA LYS A 108 -8.38 11.07 -6.15
C LYS A 108 -8.87 9.69 -6.60
N ILE A 109 -8.23 8.65 -6.11
CA ILE A 109 -8.45 7.27 -6.55
C ILE A 109 -9.33 6.53 -5.56
N LYS A 110 -10.34 5.82 -6.09
CA LYS A 110 -11.12 4.82 -5.35
C LYS A 110 -11.13 3.50 -6.12
N ILE A 111 -10.74 2.42 -5.47
CA ILE A 111 -10.88 1.05 -5.98
C ILE A 111 -11.98 0.38 -5.18
N GLU A 112 -13.13 0.19 -5.81
CA GLU A 112 -14.35 -0.27 -5.16
C GLU A 112 -14.25 -1.75 -4.75
N ARG A 113 -14.97 -2.11 -3.67
CA ARG A 113 -15.08 -3.48 -3.15
C ARG A 113 -15.46 -4.52 -4.22
N THR A 114 -16.20 -4.10 -5.22
CA THR A 114 -16.67 -4.98 -6.31
C THR A 114 -15.58 -5.36 -7.31
N LYS A 115 -14.37 -4.81 -7.20
CA LYS A 115 -13.25 -5.06 -8.12
C LYS A 115 -12.04 -5.66 -7.36
N PRO A 116 -12.11 -6.90 -6.84
CA PRO A 116 -10.99 -7.52 -6.11
C PRO A 116 -9.80 -7.82 -7.04
N PHE A 117 -8.65 -8.19 -6.46
CA PHE A 117 -7.42 -8.59 -7.18
C PHE A 117 -6.81 -7.50 -8.07
N VAL A 118 -6.87 -6.24 -7.65
CA VAL A 118 -6.24 -5.13 -8.36
C VAL A 118 -4.83 -4.90 -7.84
N THR A 119 -3.88 -4.65 -8.75
CA THR A 119 -2.52 -4.26 -8.42
C THR A 119 -2.18 -2.91 -9.04
N LEU A 120 -1.70 -1.97 -8.24
CA LEU A 120 -1.01 -0.77 -8.74
C LEU A 120 0.50 -1.01 -8.71
N TYR A 121 1.16 -0.88 -9.86
CA TYR A 121 2.57 -1.20 -10.00
C TYR A 121 3.35 -0.07 -10.68
N GLY A 122 4.41 0.41 -10.03
CA GLY A 122 5.41 1.30 -10.62
C GLY A 122 6.76 0.60 -10.83
N ALA A 123 7.63 1.21 -11.63
CA ALA A 123 9.03 0.79 -11.68
C ALA A 123 9.77 1.26 -10.40
N PRO A 124 10.59 0.43 -9.74
CA PRO A 124 11.29 0.81 -8.53
C PRO A 124 12.31 1.94 -8.74
N SER A 125 12.87 2.09 -9.95
CA SER A 125 13.79 3.19 -10.28
C SER A 125 13.07 4.54 -10.41
N ASP A 126 11.79 4.52 -10.78
CA ASP A 126 11.02 5.71 -11.16
C ASP A 126 9.57 5.58 -10.66
N MET A 127 9.42 5.55 -9.33
CA MET A 127 8.13 5.36 -8.68
C MET A 127 7.16 6.50 -9.06
N PRO A 128 5.97 6.19 -9.61
CA PRO A 128 4.95 7.21 -9.87
C PRO A 128 4.33 7.72 -8.58
N THR A 129 3.93 8.98 -8.59
CA THR A 129 3.26 9.64 -7.47
C THR A 129 1.77 9.81 -7.76
N ILE A 130 0.91 9.33 -6.86
CA ILE A 130 -0.52 9.63 -6.84
C ILE A 130 -0.73 10.72 -5.80
N ALA A 131 -1.32 11.85 -6.21
CA ALA A 131 -1.46 13.02 -5.37
C ALA A 131 -2.87 13.61 -5.43
N PHE A 132 -3.43 13.96 -4.27
CA PHE A 132 -4.67 14.73 -4.18
C PHE A 132 -4.71 15.52 -2.86
N GLY A 133 -5.30 16.72 -2.87
CA GLY A 133 -5.30 17.63 -1.73
C GLY A 133 -6.59 17.60 -0.91
N GLY A 134 -7.12 16.41 -0.61
CA GLY A 134 -8.38 16.26 0.12
C GLY A 134 -8.21 16.53 1.61
N THR A 135 -9.15 17.28 2.22
CA THR A 135 -9.17 17.57 3.66
C THR A 135 -10.45 17.06 4.33
N ALA A 136 -10.39 16.84 5.65
CA ALA A 136 -11.56 16.44 6.42
C ALA A 136 -12.66 17.51 6.47
N ALA A 137 -12.33 18.79 6.29
CA ALA A 137 -13.32 19.85 6.16
C ALA A 137 -14.23 19.66 4.94
N GLU A 138 -13.68 19.14 3.84
CA GLU A 138 -14.41 18.94 2.58
C GLU A 138 -15.02 17.54 2.46
N TYR A 139 -14.29 16.51 2.90
CA TYR A 139 -14.67 15.12 2.67
C TYR A 139 -14.99 14.34 3.95
N GLY A 140 -14.73 14.89 5.14
CA GLY A 140 -14.53 14.08 6.35
C GLY A 140 -13.18 13.34 6.30
N THR A 141 -12.70 12.86 7.46
CA THR A 141 -11.35 12.28 7.57
C THR A 141 -11.13 11.12 6.62
N VAL A 142 -11.99 10.10 6.66
CA VAL A 142 -11.76 8.85 5.90
C VAL A 142 -11.85 9.04 4.39
N ASP A 143 -12.74 9.92 3.92
CA ASP A 143 -12.92 10.16 2.49
C ASP A 143 -12.03 11.30 1.98
N SER A 144 -11.21 11.92 2.83
CA SER A 144 -10.14 12.85 2.40
C SER A 144 -8.98 12.16 1.68
N ALA A 145 -8.95 10.82 1.73
CA ALA A 145 -7.89 9.99 1.17
C ALA A 145 -7.61 10.25 -0.31
N THR A 146 -6.31 10.33 -0.67
CA THR A 146 -5.86 10.35 -2.06
C THR A 146 -6.10 8.99 -2.73
N LEU A 147 -5.82 7.90 -2.02
CA LEU A 147 -6.09 6.53 -2.47
C LEU A 147 -7.03 5.83 -1.48
N ILE A 148 -8.23 5.46 -1.93
CA ILE A 148 -9.20 4.66 -1.19
C ILE A 148 -9.25 3.25 -1.78
N VAL A 149 -8.89 2.25 -0.98
CA VAL A 149 -8.94 0.84 -1.35
C VAL A 149 -9.99 0.12 -0.52
N GLU A 150 -11.07 -0.28 -1.17
CA GLU A 150 -12.10 -1.16 -0.60
C GLU A 150 -12.04 -2.58 -1.18
N SER A 151 -11.17 -2.78 -2.16
CA SER A 151 -10.97 -4.01 -2.92
C SER A 151 -10.11 -5.03 -2.18
N ASP A 152 -10.62 -6.24 -2.01
CA ASP A 152 -9.90 -7.34 -1.38
C ASP A 152 -8.76 -7.84 -2.29
N TYR A 153 -7.70 -8.37 -1.67
CA TYR A 153 -6.47 -8.84 -2.32
C TYR A 153 -5.76 -7.75 -3.13
N PHE A 154 -5.93 -6.48 -2.74
CA PHE A 154 -5.25 -5.37 -3.38
C PHE A 154 -3.73 -5.45 -3.16
N VAL A 155 -2.96 -5.07 -4.18
CA VAL A 155 -1.50 -4.94 -4.06
C VAL A 155 -1.05 -3.58 -4.58
N ALA A 156 -0.17 -2.92 -3.85
CA ALA A 156 0.60 -1.79 -4.36
C ALA A 156 2.08 -2.14 -4.31
N ALA A 157 2.82 -1.81 -5.37
CA ALA A 157 4.26 -2.00 -5.40
C ALA A 157 4.96 -0.83 -6.11
N ASN A 158 5.98 -0.27 -5.46
CA ASN A 158 6.82 0.81 -6.00
C ASN A 158 6.02 2.06 -6.42
N ILE A 159 5.09 2.51 -5.58
CA ILE A 159 4.33 3.75 -5.81
C ILE A 159 4.47 4.72 -4.62
N ILE A 160 4.28 6.01 -4.90
CA ILE A 160 4.18 7.06 -3.90
C ILE A 160 2.72 7.50 -3.84
N VAL A 161 2.14 7.55 -2.64
CA VAL A 161 0.82 8.12 -2.39
C VAL A 161 0.99 9.29 -1.45
N LYS A 162 0.54 10.47 -1.88
CA LYS A 162 0.73 11.74 -1.16
C LYS A 162 -0.58 12.47 -1.05
N ASN A 163 -1.00 12.83 0.17
CA ASN A 163 -1.99 13.89 0.30
C ASN A 163 -1.27 15.24 0.16
N SER A 164 -1.68 16.04 -0.83
CA SER A 164 -1.05 17.33 -1.14
C SER A 164 -1.68 18.52 -0.39
N ALA A 165 -2.59 18.28 0.55
CA ALA A 165 -3.15 19.33 1.39
C ALA A 165 -2.05 20.04 2.22
N PRO A 166 -2.19 21.35 2.47
CA PRO A 166 -1.18 22.10 3.20
C PRO A 166 -1.12 21.70 4.68
N ARG A 167 0.10 21.57 5.21
CA ARG A 167 0.41 21.24 6.61
C ARG A 167 -0.52 21.96 7.60
N PRO A 168 -1.17 21.26 8.55
CA PRO A 168 -2.00 21.89 9.56
C PRO A 168 -1.29 23.04 10.26
N ASP A 169 -2.00 24.17 10.45
CA ASP A 169 -1.47 25.41 11.04
C ASP A 169 -2.04 25.72 12.43
N GLY A 170 -2.79 24.77 13.00
CA GLY A 170 -3.52 24.92 14.27
C GLY A 170 -4.72 25.88 14.21
N LYS A 171 -5.02 26.49 13.05
CA LYS A 171 -6.10 27.47 12.87
C LYS A 171 -7.22 26.92 12.00
N ARG A 172 -6.88 26.21 10.92
CA ARG A 172 -7.84 25.59 10.00
C ARG A 172 -8.54 24.43 10.69
N LYS A 173 -9.87 24.50 10.77
CA LYS A 173 -10.71 23.37 11.18
C LYS A 173 -10.71 22.31 10.07
N GLY A 174 -10.69 21.03 10.43
CA GLY A 174 -10.76 19.93 9.46
C GLY A 174 -9.51 19.76 8.60
N ALA A 175 -8.32 20.13 9.11
CA ALA A 175 -7.05 20.06 8.38
C ALA A 175 -6.48 18.64 8.22
N GLN A 176 -7.13 17.62 8.79
CA GLN A 176 -6.77 16.21 8.60
C GLN A 176 -6.81 15.84 7.13
N ALA A 177 -5.85 15.06 6.66
CA ALA A 177 -5.64 14.83 5.23
C ALA A 177 -4.99 13.47 4.98
N VAL A 178 -5.81 12.49 4.61
CA VAL A 178 -5.38 11.10 4.44
C VAL A 178 -4.65 10.90 3.11
N ALA A 179 -3.50 10.26 3.10
CA ALA A 179 -2.83 9.84 1.86
C ALA A 179 -3.47 8.54 1.34
N ALA A 180 -3.56 7.51 2.19
CA ALA A 180 -4.16 6.23 1.82
C ALA A 180 -5.14 5.75 2.89
N ARG A 181 -6.28 5.22 2.43
CA ARG A 181 -7.23 4.46 3.24
C ARG A 181 -7.35 3.04 2.68
N ILE A 182 -7.01 2.05 3.49
CA ILE A 182 -7.03 0.64 3.09
C ILE A 182 -8.05 -0.12 3.95
N SER A 183 -9.07 -0.69 3.32
CA SER A 183 -10.18 -1.39 3.98
C SER A 183 -10.58 -2.72 3.31
N GLY A 184 -9.89 -3.07 2.22
CA GLY A 184 -10.03 -4.35 1.52
C GLY A 184 -9.14 -5.41 2.18
N ASP A 185 -9.70 -6.59 2.43
CA ASP A 185 -9.02 -7.65 3.17
C ASP A 185 -7.86 -8.26 2.37
N LYS A 186 -6.82 -8.72 3.07
CA LYS A 186 -5.61 -9.33 2.48
C LYS A 186 -4.88 -8.41 1.50
N SER A 187 -4.79 -7.12 1.83
CA SER A 187 -4.07 -6.12 1.05
C SER A 187 -2.57 -6.11 1.36
N ALA A 188 -1.74 -5.85 0.36
CA ALA A 188 -0.29 -5.75 0.55
C ALA A 188 0.31 -4.51 -0.14
N MET A 189 1.26 -3.86 0.53
CA MET A 189 2.02 -2.73 -0.01
C MET A 189 3.51 -3.06 0.08
N TYR A 190 4.21 -2.96 -1.05
CA TYR A 190 5.63 -3.27 -1.20
C TYR A 190 6.40 -2.05 -1.67
N ASN A 191 7.44 -1.65 -0.94
CA ASN A 191 8.31 -0.53 -1.33
C ASN A 191 7.49 0.72 -1.73
N CYS A 192 6.47 1.04 -0.94
CA CYS A 192 5.58 2.18 -1.18
C CYS A 192 5.93 3.32 -0.23
N LYS A 193 5.67 4.56 -0.66
CA LYS A 193 5.81 5.74 0.19
C LYS A 193 4.44 6.36 0.45
N LEU A 194 4.06 6.51 1.71
CA LEU A 194 2.83 7.15 2.16
C LEU A 194 3.18 8.46 2.85
N ILE A 195 2.79 9.58 2.23
CA ILE A 195 3.26 10.92 2.59
C ILE A 195 2.09 11.82 2.94
N GLY A 196 2.09 12.37 4.15
CA GLY A 196 1.12 13.35 4.60
C GLY A 196 1.57 14.07 5.86
N PHE A 197 0.60 14.62 6.59
CA PHE A 197 0.80 15.25 7.89
C PHE A 197 -0.07 14.53 8.91
N GLN A 198 -1.18 15.14 9.34
CA GLN A 198 -2.15 14.52 10.23
C GLN A 198 -2.99 13.48 9.45
N ASP A 199 -3.16 12.29 10.04
CA ASP A 199 -3.99 11.19 9.53
C ASP A 199 -3.46 10.57 8.20
N THR A 200 -2.15 10.50 7.99
CA THR A 200 -1.55 10.06 6.70
C THR A 200 -2.05 8.69 6.20
N LEU A 201 -2.10 7.67 7.05
CA LEU A 201 -2.56 6.32 6.71
C LEU A 201 -3.77 5.95 7.58
N CYS A 202 -4.92 5.77 6.93
CA CYS A 202 -6.08 5.12 7.51
C CYS A 202 -6.01 3.61 7.21
N ASP A 203 -5.38 2.88 8.10
CA ASP A 203 -5.30 1.41 8.12
C ASP A 203 -6.61 0.82 8.69
N ASP A 204 -7.69 1.01 7.92
CA ASP A 204 -9.08 0.98 8.37
C ASP A 204 -9.49 -0.38 8.96
N LYS A 205 -9.44 -1.45 8.16
CA LYS A 205 -9.81 -2.82 8.56
C LYS A 205 -9.27 -3.86 7.58
N GLY A 206 -9.10 -5.09 8.05
CA GLY A 206 -8.64 -6.22 7.23
C GLY A 206 -7.27 -6.75 7.68
N LEU A 207 -6.77 -7.77 6.99
CA LEU A 207 -5.42 -8.28 7.13
C LEU A 207 -4.50 -7.56 6.14
N HIS A 208 -3.55 -6.76 6.62
CA HIS A 208 -2.66 -6.01 5.73
C HIS A 208 -1.17 -6.30 5.96
N LEU A 209 -0.38 -6.16 4.90
CA LEU A 209 1.08 -6.19 4.95
C LEU A 209 1.65 -4.91 4.36
N PHE A 210 2.54 -4.26 5.09
CA PHE A 210 3.38 -3.16 4.61
C PHE A 210 4.83 -3.62 4.70
N LYS A 211 5.45 -3.90 3.55
CA LYS A 211 6.84 -4.38 3.48
C LYS A 211 7.74 -3.36 2.78
N ASP A 212 8.89 -3.05 3.37
CA ASP A 212 9.88 -2.11 2.83
C ASP A 212 9.28 -0.72 2.55
N CYS A 213 8.22 -0.35 3.26
CA CYS A 213 7.52 0.92 3.00
C CYS A 213 8.16 2.08 3.78
N PHE A 214 7.79 3.29 3.41
CA PHE A 214 8.08 4.51 4.15
C PHE A 214 6.78 5.25 4.42
N ILE A 215 6.50 5.56 5.68
CA ILE A 215 5.28 6.25 6.10
C ILE A 215 5.69 7.48 6.91
N THR A 216 5.20 8.65 6.53
CA THR A 216 5.55 9.89 7.24
C THR A 216 4.36 10.80 7.51
N GLY A 217 4.36 11.41 8.70
CA GLY A 217 3.34 12.35 9.10
C GLY A 217 3.64 12.98 10.46
N THR A 218 2.62 13.62 11.05
CA THR A 218 2.74 14.44 12.25
C THR A 218 1.92 13.89 13.42
N VAL A 219 0.59 14.01 13.37
CA VAL A 219 -0.33 13.57 14.43
C VAL A 219 -1.18 12.42 13.91
N ASP A 220 -1.32 11.35 14.69
CA ASP A 220 -2.16 10.18 14.41
C ASP A 220 -1.98 9.64 12.98
N PHE A 221 -0.75 9.72 12.46
CA PHE A 221 -0.52 9.56 11.03
C PHE A 221 -0.59 8.10 10.56
N ILE A 222 -0.74 7.15 11.49
CA ILE A 222 -1.21 5.79 11.25
C ILE A 222 -2.36 5.50 12.22
N PHE A 223 -3.57 5.29 11.70
CA PHE A 223 -4.76 5.07 12.52
C PHE A 223 -5.71 4.07 11.87
N GLY A 224 -6.60 3.47 12.67
CA GLY A 224 -7.60 2.52 12.21
C GLY A 224 -7.72 1.28 13.09
N ASN A 225 -8.23 0.19 12.52
CA ASN A 225 -8.53 -1.07 13.21
C ASN A 225 -8.15 -2.32 12.40
N ALA A 226 -7.28 -2.19 11.40
CA ALA A 226 -6.74 -3.34 10.68
C ALA A 226 -5.79 -4.20 11.53
N LYS A 227 -5.66 -5.46 11.13
CA LYS A 227 -4.68 -6.41 11.65
C LYS A 227 -3.50 -6.43 10.68
N SER A 228 -2.54 -5.56 10.93
CA SER A 228 -1.48 -5.27 9.96
C SER A 228 -0.09 -5.67 10.46
N LEU A 229 0.73 -6.19 9.54
CA LEU A 229 2.15 -6.37 9.74
C LEU A 229 2.93 -5.29 8.99
N TYR A 230 3.76 -4.55 9.72
CA TYR A 230 4.72 -3.59 9.17
C TYR A 230 6.12 -4.21 9.24
N LEU A 231 6.63 -4.69 8.11
CA LEU A 231 7.89 -5.44 8.03
C LEU A 231 8.95 -4.62 7.31
N ASN A 232 10.08 -4.35 7.96
CA ASN A 232 11.15 -3.50 7.41
C ASN A 232 10.60 -2.15 6.88
N THR A 233 9.58 -1.60 7.54
CA THR A 233 8.92 -0.35 7.14
C THR A 233 9.42 0.79 8.01
N GLU A 234 9.85 1.87 7.37
CA GLU A 234 10.31 3.09 8.05
C GLU A 234 9.12 3.98 8.40
N ILE A 235 9.00 4.31 9.69
CA ILE A 235 7.97 5.20 10.23
C ILE A 235 8.65 6.51 10.62
N ASN A 236 8.50 7.54 9.79
CA ASN A 236 9.19 8.82 9.92
C ASN A 236 8.28 9.92 10.47
N VAL A 237 8.62 10.41 11.66
CA VAL A 237 7.93 11.51 12.33
C VAL A 237 8.42 12.86 11.77
N ILE A 238 7.49 13.71 11.33
CA ILE A 238 7.75 15.12 11.04
C ILE A 238 7.58 15.90 12.35
N PRO A 239 8.62 16.61 12.85
CA PRO A 239 8.53 17.36 14.11
C PRO A 239 7.47 18.46 14.05
N GLU A 240 6.60 18.52 15.06
CA GLU A 240 5.62 19.59 15.31
C GLU A 240 5.98 20.38 16.58
N GLU A 241 5.52 21.64 16.67
CA GLU A 241 5.52 22.36 17.94
C GLU A 241 4.41 21.78 18.83
N GLY A 242 4.74 20.75 19.62
CA GLY A 242 3.79 20.06 20.49
C GLY A 242 4.03 18.55 20.55
N PHE A 243 2.96 17.77 20.68
CA PHE A 243 3.04 16.31 20.73
C PHE A 243 2.94 15.71 19.32
N THR A 244 3.76 14.70 19.07
CA THR A 244 3.62 13.79 17.92
C THR A 244 3.12 12.46 18.44
N VAL A 245 2.09 11.91 17.79
CA VAL A 245 1.58 10.56 18.05
C VAL A 245 1.77 9.74 16.78
N ILE A 246 2.43 8.58 16.92
CA ILE A 246 2.72 7.69 15.80
C ILE A 246 1.49 6.86 15.43
N THR A 247 0.78 6.33 16.43
CA THR A 247 -0.38 5.47 16.24
C THR A 247 -1.57 5.91 17.08
N ALA A 248 -2.77 5.89 16.48
CA ALA A 248 -4.04 6.01 17.17
C ALA A 248 -4.91 4.80 16.82
N HIS A 249 -4.77 3.72 17.60
CA HIS A 249 -5.46 2.46 17.33
C HIS A 249 -6.83 2.42 18.02
N ALA A 250 -7.90 2.15 17.28
CA ALA A 250 -9.28 2.17 17.78
C ALA A 250 -9.82 0.77 18.20
N ARG A 251 -8.96 -0.12 18.72
CA ARG A 251 -9.31 -1.53 18.96
C ARG A 251 -10.33 -1.72 20.09
N GLN A 252 -11.25 -2.68 19.91
CA GLN A 252 -12.05 -3.28 20.98
C GLN A 252 -11.79 -4.81 21.00
N GLY A 253 -11.17 -5.36 22.06
CA GLY A 253 -10.91 -6.81 22.24
C GLY A 253 -9.43 -7.22 22.45
N GLU A 254 -9.16 -8.49 22.81
CA GLU A 254 -7.86 -9.04 23.29
C GLU A 254 -6.96 -9.78 22.27
N GLU A 255 -7.03 -9.51 20.95
CA GLU A 255 -6.14 -10.19 19.98
C GLU A 255 -4.94 -9.33 19.54
N TYR A 256 -3.72 -9.85 19.70
CA TYR A 256 -2.43 -9.18 19.46
C TYR A 256 -2.26 -8.61 18.04
N SER A 257 -1.78 -7.37 17.94
CA SER A 257 -1.24 -6.76 16.72
C SER A 257 0.26 -6.50 16.93
N GLN A 258 1.11 -7.03 16.05
CA GLN A 258 2.57 -6.87 16.16
C GLN A 258 3.02 -5.72 15.25
N LEU A 259 3.21 -4.56 15.87
CA LEU A 259 3.85 -3.41 15.24
C LEU A 259 5.35 -3.46 15.58
N LEU A 260 6.19 -3.85 14.61
CA LEU A 260 7.64 -3.71 14.72
C LEU A 260 8.02 -2.31 14.24
N ILE A 261 8.27 -1.40 15.19
CA ILE A 261 8.84 -0.07 14.89
C ILE A 261 10.36 -0.17 14.97
N GLU A 262 11.04 -0.15 13.84
CA GLU A 262 12.49 0.06 13.81
C GLU A 262 12.79 1.54 13.57
N ARG A 263 13.29 2.23 14.60
CA ARG A 263 13.74 3.62 14.49
C ARG A 263 15.15 3.62 13.91
N LYS A 264 15.31 4.03 12.65
CA LYS A 264 16.66 4.38 12.16
C LYS A 264 17.12 5.67 12.86
N PRO A 265 18.28 5.67 13.54
CA PRO A 265 18.84 6.91 14.06
C PRO A 265 19.13 7.84 12.87
N GLY A 266 18.59 9.06 12.93
CA GLY A 266 18.88 10.09 11.94
C GLY A 266 20.38 10.39 11.89
N PRO A 267 20.88 11.00 10.78
CA PRO A 267 22.27 11.39 10.69
C PRO A 267 22.63 12.30 11.87
N SER A 268 23.71 11.93 12.59
CA SER A 268 24.31 12.80 13.59
C SER A 268 24.70 14.11 12.92
N LYS A 269 24.22 15.23 13.47
CA LYS A 269 24.65 16.58 13.08
C LYS A 269 26.14 16.77 13.30
#